data_AF-A0A367PIY1-F1
#
_entry.id   AF-A0A367PIY1-F1
#
_cell.length_a   1.000
_cell.length_b   1.000
_cell.length_c   1.000
_cell.angle_alpha   90.00
_cell.angle_beta   90.00
_cell.angle_gamma   90.00
#
_symmetry.space_group_name_H-M   'P 1'
#
loop_
_entity.id
_entity.type
_entity.pdbx_description
1 polymer ?
#
loop_
_entity_poly.entity_id
_entity_poly.type
_entity_poly.pdbx_seq_one_letter_code
_entity_poly.pdbx_strand_id
1 'polypeptide(L)'
;MNTDPRKPSQPEPGQAPDVDHLSDALDHISSAVETNSIASGAARGLVYSIIETLGTLVGDPDLPEHARSGYEGLLETAREIRARLESGSD
;
A
#
# COMPACT_ATOMS: atom_id res chain seq x y z
N MET A 1 29.90 16.93 15.47
CA MET A 1 28.95 15.99 14.85
C MET A 1 27.80 16.84 14.35
N ASN A 2 27.77 17.13 13.04
CA ASN A 2 26.79 18.05 12.47
C ASN A 2 25.68 17.21 11.85
N THR A 3 24.51 17.19 12.48
CA THR A 3 23.29 16.58 11.94
C THR A 3 22.58 17.60 11.05
N ASP A 4 22.67 17.43 9.73
CA ASP A 4 21.90 18.20 8.76
C ASP A 4 20.45 17.67 8.73
N PRO A 5 19.42 18.48 9.03
CA PRO A 5 18.05 18.03 9.25
C PRO A 5 17.23 17.81 7.95
N ARG A 6 17.86 17.73 6.77
CA ARG A 6 17.16 17.74 5.46
C ARG A 6 17.42 16.52 4.57
N LYS A 7 17.85 15.39 5.12
CA LYS A 7 17.84 14.14 4.36
C LYS A 7 16.53 13.40 4.68
N PRO A 8 15.66 13.10 3.68
CA PRO A 8 14.61 12.11 3.90
C PRO A 8 15.33 10.84 4.36
N SER A 9 14.96 10.34 5.53
CA SER A 9 15.48 9.07 6.04
C SER A 9 15.20 8.02 4.96
N GLN A 10 16.25 7.57 4.26
CA GLN A 10 16.10 6.44 3.36
C GLN A 10 15.57 5.28 4.21
N PRO A 11 14.54 4.54 3.77
CA PRO A 11 14.06 3.39 4.52
C PRO A 11 15.24 2.46 4.75
N GLU A 12 15.52 2.16 6.02
CA GLU A 12 16.57 1.22 6.41
C GLU A 12 16.25 -0.13 5.76
N PRO A 13 17.22 -0.80 5.11
CA PRO A 13 16.97 -2.10 4.48
C PRO A 13 16.53 -3.11 5.54
N GLY A 14 15.28 -3.59 5.44
CA GLY A 14 14.67 -4.52 6.39
C GLY A 14 13.52 -3.92 7.21
N GLN A 15 13.25 -2.63 7.11
CA GLN A 15 12.08 -2.02 7.75
C GLN A 15 10.83 -2.27 6.91
N ALA A 16 9.81 -2.87 7.52
CA ALA A 16 8.49 -3.01 6.90
C ALA A 16 7.98 -1.63 6.46
N PRO A 17 7.30 -1.54 5.30
CA PRO A 17 6.71 -0.28 4.86
C PRO A 17 5.71 0.21 5.90
N ASP A 18 5.80 1.49 6.26
CA ASP A 18 4.87 2.11 7.19
C ASP A 18 3.43 2.02 6.67
N VAL A 19 2.48 1.85 7.60
CA VAL A 19 1.04 1.80 7.31
C VAL A 19 0.63 3.05 6.53
N ASP A 20 1.13 4.22 6.93
CA ASP A 20 0.81 5.49 6.28
C ASP A 20 1.27 5.52 4.81
N HIS A 21 2.47 4.99 4.51
CA HIS A 21 2.97 4.92 3.14
C HIS A 21 2.15 3.99 2.25
N LEU A 22 1.69 2.86 2.79
CA LEU A 22 0.83 1.94 2.04
C LEU A 22 -0.58 2.52 1.83
N SER A 23 -1.09 3.26 2.82
CA SER A 23 -2.34 4.02 2.67
C SER A 23 -2.23 5.05 1.55
N ASP A 24 -1.21 5.90 1.58
CA ASP A 24 -0.96 6.92 0.57
C ASP A 24 -0.81 6.31 -0.84
N ALA A 25 -0.18 5.15 -0.94
CA ALA A 25 -0.03 4.43 -2.20
C ALA A 25 -1.38 3.96 -2.76
N LEU A 26 -2.26 3.41 -1.92
CA LEU A 26 -3.61 3.00 -2.32
C LEU A 26 -4.45 4.20 -2.78
N ASP A 27 -4.40 5.31 -2.04
CA ASP A 27 -5.09 6.55 -2.40
C ASP A 27 -4.59 7.10 -3.74
N HIS A 28 -3.27 7.09 -3.96
CA HIS A 28 -2.68 7.51 -5.23
C HIS A 28 -3.15 6.63 -6.39
N ILE A 29 -3.19 5.31 -6.21
CA ILE A 29 -3.67 4.39 -7.25
C ILE A 29 -5.14 4.66 -7.55
N SER A 30 -5.98 4.83 -6.53
CA SER A 30 -7.40 5.14 -6.72
C SER A 30 -7.57 6.43 -7.52
N SER A 31 -6.87 7.50 -7.13
CA SER A 31 -6.91 8.79 -7.84
C SER A 31 -6.39 8.70 -9.28
N ALA A 32 -5.31 7.95 -9.51
CA ALA A 32 -4.74 7.77 -10.85
C ALA A 32 -5.70 7.04 -11.79
N VAL A 33 -6.48 6.09 -11.26
CA VAL A 33 -7.51 5.36 -12.01
C VAL A 33 -8.68 6.30 -12.33
N GLU A 34 -9.18 7.04 -11.35
CA GLU A 34 -10.29 8.00 -11.52
C GLU A 34 -9.97 9.10 -12.54
N THR A 35 -8.70 9.55 -12.57
CA THR A 35 -8.21 10.56 -13.51
C THR A 35 -7.74 9.98 -14.85
N ASN A 36 -7.87 8.66 -15.04
CA ASN A 36 -7.43 7.94 -16.23
C ASN A 36 -5.94 8.17 -16.58
N SER A 37 -5.14 8.45 -15.55
CA SER A 37 -3.68 8.70 -15.59
C SER A 37 -2.87 7.40 -15.61
N ILE A 38 -3.49 6.29 -15.19
CA ILE A 38 -2.94 4.93 -15.27
C ILE A 38 -3.91 4.00 -16.00
N ALA A 39 -3.38 3.06 -16.78
CA ALA A 39 -4.19 2.01 -17.36
C ALA A 39 -4.72 1.06 -16.28
N SER A 40 -6.00 0.66 -16.36
CA SER A 40 -6.65 -0.21 -15.37
C SER A 40 -5.90 -1.52 -15.12
N GLY A 41 -5.27 -2.10 -16.15
CA GLY A 41 -4.45 -3.30 -16.00
C GLY A 41 -3.18 -3.09 -15.18
N ALA A 42 -2.52 -1.93 -15.34
CA ALA A 42 -1.34 -1.58 -14.55
C ALA A 42 -1.71 -1.27 -13.10
N ALA A 43 -2.80 -0.52 -12.89
CA ALA A 43 -3.35 -0.27 -11.55
C ALA A 43 -3.68 -1.60 -10.83
N ARG A 44 -4.31 -2.54 -11.53
CA ARG A 44 -4.63 -3.86 -10.98
C ARG A 44 -3.38 -4.62 -10.54
N GLY A 45 -2.32 -4.60 -11.37
CA GLY A 45 -1.02 -5.19 -11.02
C GLY A 45 -0.44 -4.61 -9.74
N LEU A 46 -0.43 -3.28 -9.60
CA LEU A 46 0.05 -2.60 -8.40
C LEU A 46 -0.76 -2.98 -7.15
N VAL A 47 -2.09 -3.01 -7.27
CA VAL A 47 -2.97 -3.40 -6.16
C VAL A 47 -2.73 -4.84 -5.73
N TYR A 48 -2.51 -5.79 -6.66
CA TYR A 48 -2.14 -7.16 -6.30
C TYR A 48 -0.81 -7.22 -5.53
N SER A 49 0.20 -6.48 -5.96
CA SER A 49 1.49 -6.43 -5.24
C SER A 49 1.33 -5.86 -3.83
N ILE A 50 0.47 -4.85 -3.64
CA ILE A 50 0.18 -4.30 -2.31
C ILE A 50 -0.56 -5.32 -1.45
N ILE A 51 -1.58 -6.01 -1.99
CA ILE A 51 -2.30 -7.08 -1.28
C ILE A 51 -1.36 -8.20 -0.82
N GLU A 52 -0.42 -8.62 -1.68
CA GLU A 52 0.58 -9.64 -1.34
C GLU A 52 1.52 -9.17 -0.22
N THR A 53 1.98 -7.92 -0.31
CA THR A 53 2.83 -7.31 0.72
C THR A 53 2.11 -7.23 2.06
N LEU A 54 0.87 -6.72 2.07
CA LEU A 54 0.03 -6.63 3.26
C LEU A 54 -0.27 -8.02 3.84
N GLY A 55 -0.57 -9.01 3.00
CA GLY A 55 -0.78 -10.38 3.43
C GLY A 55 0.45 -11.00 4.09
N THR A 56 1.65 -10.67 3.58
CA THR A 56 2.92 -11.11 4.19
C THR A 56 3.13 -10.46 5.55
N LEU A 57 2.87 -9.15 5.68
CA LEU A 57 2.99 -8.41 6.94
C LEU A 57 1.99 -8.91 7.99
N VAL A 58 0.71 -9.04 7.63
CA VAL A 58 -0.33 -9.59 8.53
C VAL A 58 -0.03 -11.06 8.87
N GLY A 59 0.64 -11.81 7.99
CA GLY A 59 1.06 -13.18 8.28
C GLY A 59 2.20 -13.30 9.30
N ASP A 60 2.91 -12.22 9.62
CA ASP A 60 4.03 -12.24 10.55
C ASP A 60 3.52 -12.43 12.01
N PRO A 61 3.92 -13.51 12.71
CA PRO A 61 3.51 -13.76 14.09
C PRO A 61 4.09 -12.75 15.08
N ASP A 62 5.21 -12.10 14.75
CA ASP A 62 5.87 -11.12 15.62
C ASP A 62 5.30 -9.71 15.44
N LEU A 63 4.35 -9.53 14.53
CA LEU A 63 3.77 -8.22 14.24
C LEU A 63 2.94 -7.69 15.43
N PRO A 64 3.22 -6.46 15.92
CA PRO A 64 2.43 -5.82 16.96
C PRO A 64 0.96 -5.67 16.58
N GLU A 65 0.06 -5.90 17.54
CA GLU A 65 -1.40 -5.90 17.30
C GLU A 65 -1.93 -4.60 16.67
N HIS A 66 -1.41 -3.44 17.11
CA HIS A 66 -1.81 -2.15 16.55
C HIS A 66 -1.40 -2.02 15.07
N ALA A 67 -0.21 -2.50 14.69
CA ALA A 67 0.24 -2.52 13.31
C ALA A 67 -0.54 -3.54 12.47
N ARG A 68 -0.82 -4.72 13.04
CA ARG A 68 -1.69 -5.76 12.43
C ARG A 68 -3.03 -5.20 12.04
N SER A 69 -3.74 -4.56 12.98
CA SER A 69 -5.06 -3.98 12.72
C SER A 69 -5.02 -2.91 11.61
N GLY A 70 -3.95 -2.11 11.54
CA GLY A 70 -3.73 -1.14 10.48
C GLY A 70 -3.56 -1.81 9.11
N TYR A 71 -2.67 -2.80 8.99
CA TYR A 71 -2.45 -3.51 7.73
C TYR A 71 -3.67 -4.34 7.30
N GLU A 72 -4.44 -4.90 8.23
CA GLU A 72 -5.71 -5.57 7.94
C GLU A 72 -6.75 -4.60 7.37
N GLY A 73 -6.84 -3.39 7.92
CA GLY A 73 -7.67 -2.31 7.38
C GLY A 73 -7.26 -1.94 5.95
N LEU A 74 -5.96 -1.77 5.70
CA LEU A 74 -5.44 -1.50 4.36
C LEU A 74 -5.66 -2.67 3.38
N LEU A 75 -5.60 -3.90 3.87
CA LEU A 75 -5.83 -5.09 3.07
C LEU A 75 -7.27 -5.13 2.56
N GLU A 76 -8.22 -4.69 3.40
CA GLU A 76 -9.61 -4.54 2.98
C GLU A 76 -9.77 -3.42 1.94
N THR A 77 -9.22 -2.22 2.20
CA THR A 77 -9.23 -1.11 1.23
C THR A 77 -8.65 -1.51 -0.12
N ALA A 78 -7.52 -2.24 -0.13
CA ALA A 78 -6.90 -2.72 -1.35
C ALA A 78 -7.80 -3.71 -2.12
N ARG A 79 -8.53 -4.59 -1.42
CA ARG A 79 -9.50 -5.50 -2.04
C ARG A 79 -10.70 -4.78 -2.62
N GLU A 80 -11.19 -3.73 -1.95
CA GLU A 80 -12.26 -2.89 -2.47
C GLU A 80 -11.85 -2.17 -3.77
N ILE A 81 -10.65 -1.57 -3.79
CA ILE A 81 -10.10 -0.93 -5.00
C ILE A 81 -9.97 -1.95 -6.13
N ARG A 82 -9.47 -3.16 -5.84
CA ARG A 82 -9.38 -4.23 -6.83
C ARG A 82 -10.76 -4.60 -7.39
N ALA A 83 -11.75 -4.79 -6.53
CA ALA A 83 -13.11 -5.14 -6.95
C ALA A 83 -13.70 -4.06 -7.87
N ARG A 84 -13.47 -2.78 -7.55
CA ARG A 84 -13.88 -1.66 -8.40
C ARG A 84 -13.20 -1.72 -9.78
N LEU A 85 -11.89 -1.95 -9.82
CA LEU A 85 -11.12 -2.11 -11.07
C LEU A 85 -11.56 -3.33 -11.91
N GLU A 86 -12.07 -4.36 -11.25
CA GLU A 86 -12.65 -5.54 -11.91
C GLU A 86 -14.05 -5.25 -12.48
N SER A 87 -14.89 -4.53 -11.73
CA SER A 87 -16.24 -4.15 -12.16
C SER A 87 -16.30 -3.08 -13.26
N GLY A 88 -15.29 -2.19 -13.33
CA GLY A 88 -15.23 -1.10 -14.31
C GLY A 88 -14.55 -1.46 -15.63
N SER A 89 -14.23 -2.74 -15.85
CA SER A 89 -13.60 -3.24 -17.08
C SER A 89 -14.59 -3.91 -18.05
N ASP A 90 -15.89 -3.73 -17.85
CA ASP A 90 -16.97 -4.21 -18.74
C ASP A 90 -17.38 -3.15 -19.79
#